data_AF-A0A7K3XKP4-F1
#
_entry.id   AF-A0A7K3XKP4-F1
#
_cell.length_a   1.000
_cell.length_b   1.000
_cell.length_c   1.000
_cell.angle_alpha   90.00
_cell.angle_beta   90.00
_cell.angle_gamma   90.00
#
_symmetry.space_group_name_H-M   'P 1'
#
loop_
_entity.id
_entity.type
_entity.pdbx_description
1 polymer ?
#
loop_
_entity_poly.entity_id
_entity_poly.type
_entity_poly.pdbx_seq_one_letter_code
_entity_poly.pdbx_strand_id
1 'polypeptide(L)'
;MNTTAFKRKIIDIPEDTFRNLSIMAAAEGKNLKSFIENLLISQAKIISDEDIYQELLKTDLEGKTIATKEETKEFEKWLEL
;
A
#
# COMPACT_ATOMS: atom_id res chain seq x y z
N MET A 1 -18.69 -16.12 7.71
CA MET A 1 -17.48 -15.65 8.45
C MET A 1 -16.50 -15.16 7.40
N ASN A 2 -16.17 -13.86 7.38
CA ASN A 2 -15.16 -13.34 6.45
C ASN A 2 -13.78 -13.70 6.99
N THR A 3 -13.11 -14.65 6.35
CA THR A 3 -11.75 -15.05 6.71
C THR A 3 -10.78 -14.05 6.12
N THR A 4 -10.12 -13.24 6.96
CA THR A 4 -9.03 -12.36 6.52
C THR A 4 -7.87 -13.22 6.03
N ALA A 5 -7.49 -13.06 4.76
CA ALA A 5 -6.35 -13.77 4.19
C ALA A 5 -5.03 -13.13 4.66
N PHE A 6 -4.15 -13.92 5.28
CA PHE A 6 -2.83 -13.45 5.72
C PHE A 6 -1.73 -13.92 4.76
N LYS A 7 -0.81 -13.00 4.42
CA LYS A 7 0.44 -13.33 3.70
C LYS A 7 1.63 -13.26 4.66
N ARG A 8 2.46 -14.29 4.67
CA ARG A 8 3.70 -14.33 5.48
C ARG A 8 4.81 -13.51 4.83
N LYS A 9 5.55 -12.76 5.63
CA LYS A 9 6.78 -12.06 5.22
C LYS A 9 7.90 -12.32 6.21
N ILE A 10 9.09 -12.56 5.66
CA ILE A 10 10.35 -12.66 6.39
C ILE A 10 11.07 -11.34 6.14
N ILE A 11 11.48 -10.67 7.21
CA ILE A 11 12.13 -9.36 7.16
C ILE A 11 13.36 -9.38 8.06
N ASP A 12 14.39 -8.66 7.64
CA ASP A 12 15.57 -8.41 8.46
C ASP A 12 15.36 -7.10 9.23
N ILE A 13 15.65 -7.11 10.53
CA ILE A 13 15.53 -5.96 11.42
C ILE A 13 16.86 -5.81 12.17
N PRO A 14 17.43 -4.58 12.26
CA PRO A 14 18.62 -4.34 13.08
C PRO A 14 18.43 -4.83 14.53
N GLU A 15 19.48 -5.35 15.14
CA GLU A 15 19.43 -5.95 16.48
C GLU A 15 18.88 -4.98 17.54
N ASP A 16 19.36 -3.73 17.54
CA ASP A 16 18.89 -2.69 18.47
C ASP A 16 17.39 -2.41 18.30
N THR A 17 16.92 -2.39 17.05
CA THR A 17 15.50 -2.20 16.73
C THR A 17 14.68 -3.39 17.23
N PHE A 18 15.15 -4.62 17.03
CA PHE A 18 14.48 -5.82 17.54
C PHE A 18 14.35 -5.80 19.07
N ARG A 19 15.42 -5.41 19.77
CA ARG A 19 15.42 -5.27 21.23
C ARG A 19 14.42 -4.23 21.71
N ASN A 20 14.41 -3.05 21.11
CA ASN A 20 13.50 -1.98 21.50
C ASN A 20 12.03 -2.36 21.24
N LEU A 21 11.73 -2.97 20.09
CA LEU A 21 10.38 -3.47 19.80
C LEU A 21 9.94 -4.56 20.79
N SER A 22 10.88 -5.41 21.23
CA SER A 22 10.59 -6.45 22.23
C SER A 22 10.21 -5.86 23.59
N ILE A 23 10.90 -4.81 24.02
CA ILE A 23 10.58 -4.09 25.26
C ILE A 23 9.21 -3.42 25.14
N MET A 24 8.93 -2.75 24.01
CA MET A 24 7.63 -2.13 23.75
C MET A 24 6.48 -3.15 23.75
N ALA A 25 6.68 -4.29 23.10
CA ALA A 25 5.70 -5.37 23.08
C ALA A 25 5.41 -5.90 24.50
N ALA A 26 6.47 -6.13 25.30
CA ALA A 26 6.34 -6.58 26.68
C ALA A 26 5.61 -5.55 27.57
N ALA A 27 5.88 -4.26 27.38
CA ALA A 27 5.18 -3.18 28.09
C ALA A 27 3.67 -3.15 27.80
N GLU A 28 3.25 -3.57 26.60
CA GLU A 28 1.84 -3.73 26.23
C GLU A 28 1.25 -5.12 26.57
N GLY A 29 2.02 -6.01 27.19
CA GLY A 29 1.59 -7.37 27.48
C GLY A 29 1.37 -8.23 26.21
N LYS A 30 2.04 -7.89 25.11
CA LYS A 30 1.96 -8.57 23.81
C LYS A 30 3.26 -9.29 23.49
N ASN A 31 3.17 -10.35 22.69
CA ASN A 31 4.36 -10.91 22.07
C ASN A 31 4.84 -10.01 20.91
N LEU A 32 6.13 -10.10 20.57
CA LEU A 32 6.75 -9.27 19.54
C LEU A 32 6.07 -9.40 18.16
N LYS A 33 5.66 -10.61 17.76
CA LYS A 33 4.99 -10.83 16.47
C LYS A 33 3.67 -10.06 16.39
N SER A 34 2.79 -10.25 17.37
CA SER A 34 1.49 -9.57 17.42
C SER A 34 1.63 -8.06 17.54
N PHE A 35 2.67 -7.59 18.24
CA PHE A 35 2.98 -6.16 18.30
C PHE A 35 3.39 -5.61 16.93
N ILE A 36 4.32 -6.25 16.23
CA ILE A 36 4.76 -5.84 14.88
C ILE A 36 3.60 -5.88 13.88
N GLU A 37 2.78 -6.93 13.89
CA GLU A 37 1.62 -7.06 13.00
C GLU A 37 0.64 -5.90 13.20
N ASN A 38 0.31 -5.57 14.45
CA ASN A 38 -0.58 -4.44 14.75
C ASN A 38 0.04 -3.10 14.34
N LEU A 39 1.35 -2.91 14.58
CA LEU A 39 2.05 -1.72 14.16
C LEU A 39 1.98 -1.54 12.64
N LEU A 40 2.25 -2.59 11.87
CA LEU A 40 2.15 -2.58 10.41
C LEU A 40 0.72 -2.32 9.92
N ILE A 41 -0.28 -2.95 10.53
CA ILE A 41 -1.70 -2.70 10.19
C ILE A 41 -2.09 -1.26 10.49
N SER A 42 -1.65 -0.71 11.63
CA SER A 42 -1.96 0.67 12.01
C SER A 42 -1.27 1.69 11.11
N GLN A 43 -0.05 1.38 10.65
CA GLN A 43 0.75 2.27 9.82
C GLN A 43 0.36 2.18 8.34
N ALA A 44 -0.10 1.02 7.90
CA ALA A 44 -0.72 0.85 6.60
C ALA A 44 -2.03 1.66 6.60
N LYS A 45 -1.94 2.94 6.22
CA LYS A 45 -3.11 3.68 5.76
C LYS A 45 -3.79 2.82 4.71
N ILE A 46 -5.11 2.69 4.80
CA ILE A 46 -5.90 2.29 3.64
C ILE A 46 -5.68 3.41 2.63
N ILE A 47 -4.72 3.22 1.74
CA ILE A 47 -4.52 4.12 0.60
C ILE A 47 -5.76 3.87 -0.24
N SER A 48 -6.68 4.83 -0.26
CA SER A 48 -7.83 4.75 -1.14
C SER A 48 -7.34 4.75 -2.59
N ASP A 49 -8.14 4.23 -3.53
CA ASP A 49 -7.77 4.29 -4.95
C ASP A 49 -7.47 5.74 -5.40
N GLU A 50 -8.15 6.72 -4.77
CA GLU A 50 -7.86 8.15 -4.93
C GLU A 50 -6.45 8.51 -4.45
N ASP A 51 -6.03 8.07 -3.26
CA ASP A 51 -4.68 8.33 -2.75
C ASP A 51 -3.60 7.69 -3.64
N ILE A 52 -3.87 6.50 -4.20
CA ILE A 52 -2.98 5.85 -5.19
C ILE A 52 -2.91 6.70 -6.46
N TYR A 53 -4.06 7.12 -6.98
CA TYR A 53 -4.15 7.92 -8.20
C TYR A 53 -3.44 9.27 -8.05
N GLN A 54 -3.60 9.95 -6.91
CA GLN A 54 -2.91 11.20 -6.60
C GLN A 54 -1.38 11.02 -6.58
N GLU A 55 -0.88 9.90 -6.08
CA GLU A 55 0.57 9.65 -6.05
C GLU A 55 1.13 9.29 -7.44
N LEU A 56 0.35 8.54 -8.23
CA LEU A 56 0.67 8.30 -9.65
C LEU A 56 0.75 9.62 -10.42
N LEU A 57 -0.19 10.54 -10.23
CA LEU A 57 -0.16 11.87 -10.88
C LEU A 57 1.06 12.73 -10.50
N LYS A 58 1.71 12.48 -9.36
CA LYS A 58 2.93 13.19 -8.94
C LYS A 58 4.19 12.58 -9.54
N THR A 59 4.20 11.27 -9.76
CA THR A 59 5.39 10.50 -10.13
C THR A 59 5.43 10.16 -11.62
N ASP A 60 4.26 10.01 -12.25
CA ASP A 60 4.09 9.69 -13.65
C ASP A 60 3.15 10.71 -14.31
N LEU A 61 3.67 11.42 -15.32
CA LEU A 61 2.93 12.44 -16.06
C LEU A 61 2.23 11.86 -17.29
N GLU A 62 2.41 10.56 -17.61
CA GLU A 62 1.82 9.91 -18.79
C GLU A 62 0.27 9.89 -18.80
N GLY A 63 -0.38 10.32 -17.70
CA GLY A 63 -1.83 10.51 -17.63
C GLY A 63 -2.33 11.98 -17.65
N LYS A 64 -1.44 12.98 -17.74
CA LYS A 64 -1.83 14.41 -17.76
C LYS A 64 -1.95 15.01 -19.16
N THR A 65 -1.50 14.29 -20.19
CA THR A 65 -1.64 14.74 -21.58
C THR A 65 -3.06 14.46 -22.05
N ILE A 66 -3.77 15.52 -22.43
CA ILE A 66 -5.08 15.41 -23.07
C ILE A 66 -4.89 14.63 -24.37
N ALA A 67 -5.69 13.59 -24.59
CA ALA A 67 -5.66 12.81 -25.82
C ALA A 67 -5.87 13.73 -27.04
N THR A 68 -5.09 13.48 -28.09
CA THR A 68 -5.26 14.15 -29.38
C THR A 68 -6.59 13.74 -30.03
N LYS A 69 -7.02 14.50 -31.05
CA LYS A 69 -8.25 14.18 -31.79
C LYS A 69 -8.13 12.83 -32.51
N GLU A 70 -6.93 12.49 -32.96
CA GLU A 70 -6.60 11.25 -33.62
C GLU A 70 -6.68 10.06 -32.65
N GLU A 71 -6.03 10.15 -31.50
CA GLU A 71 -6.11 9.12 -30.44
C GLU A 71 -7.54 8.92 -29.94
N THR A 72 -8.29 10.01 -29.80
CA THR A 72 -9.71 9.95 -29.37
C THR A 72 -10.54 9.16 -30.38
N LYS A 73 -10.39 9.43 -31.68
CA LYS A 73 -11.10 8.70 -32.74
C LYS A 73 -10.70 7.23 -32.83
N GLU A 74 -9.42 6.92 -32.65
CA GLU A 74 -8.96 5.53 -32.63
C GLU A 74 -9.55 4.76 -31.45
N PHE A 75 -9.62 5.40 -30.28
CA PHE A 75 -10.24 4.83 -29.09
C PHE A 75 -11.75 4.64 -29.23
N GLU A 76 -12.48 5.64 -29.76
CA GLU A 76 -13.92 5.54 -30.04
C GLU A 76 -14.21 4.39 -31.02
N LYS A 77 -13.42 4.28 -32.10
CA LYS A 77 -13.51 3.18 -33.06
C LYS A 77 -13.24 1.81 -32.41
N TRP A 78 -12.28 1.72 -31.49
CA TRP A 78 -11.99 0.49 -30.74
C TRP A 78 -13.13 0.10 -29.79
N LEU A 79 -13.81 1.08 -29.20
CA LEU A 79 -15.00 0.88 -28.36
C LEU A 79 -16.28 0.56 -29.15
N GLU A 80 -16.23 0.61 -30.48
CA GLU A 80 -17.39 0.48 -31.37
C GLU A 80 -18.47 1.55 -31.12
N LEU A 81 -18.06 2.78 -30.76
CA LEU A 81 -18.91 3.97 -30.57
C LEU A 81 -18.95 4.89 -31.79
#